data_AF-A0A429QQK0-F1
#
_entry.id   AF-A0A429QQK0-F1
#
_cell.length_a   1.000
_cell.length_b   1.000
_cell.length_c   1.000
_cell.angle_alpha   90.00
_cell.angle_beta   90.00
_cell.angle_gamma   90.00
#
_symmetry.space_group_name_H-M   'P 1'
#
loop_
_entity.id
_entity.type
_entity.pdbx_description
1 polymer ?
#
loop_
_entity_poly.entity_id
_entity_poly.type
_entity_poly.pdbx_seq_one_letter_code
_entity_poly.pdbx_strand_id
1 'polypeptide(L)'
;MVRRDDELPTQRIAGVEYLSCEWCGQAVSQLGTRTPRRYCKRSHRQRAFEARKHGEPMLRDKPAVAGVQSATGPEPVAVEPDPPAAAPVVVPLPQRPSRPEPPKAPTGPSRPVIPLPDPAVPRVRQKRLFPPFPRRAEQTELFADDEVQPDA
;
A
#
# COMPACT_ATOMS: atom_id res chain seq x y z
N MET A 1 21.07 13.18 9.74
CA MET A 1 19.70 13.74 9.78
C MET A 1 18.71 12.64 9.43
N VAL A 2 18.18 11.96 10.46
CA VAL A 2 17.08 11.00 10.27
C VAL A 2 15.85 11.83 9.93
N ARG A 3 15.22 11.58 8.78
CA ARG A 3 14.01 12.31 8.40
C ARG A 3 12.91 11.97 9.42
N ARG A 4 12.34 12.99 10.07
CA ARG A 4 11.16 12.87 10.95
C ARG A 4 9.93 12.27 10.24
N ASP A 5 9.97 12.15 8.91
CA ASP A 5 8.96 11.47 8.08
C ASP A 5 8.95 9.93 8.22
N ASP A 6 9.83 9.32 9.02
CA ASP A 6 9.85 7.86 9.22
C ASP A 6 9.04 7.39 10.44
N GLU A 7 8.63 8.30 11.33
CA GLU A 7 7.63 7.99 12.37
C GLU A 7 6.25 7.96 11.72
N LEU A 8 5.90 6.79 11.21
CA LEU A 8 4.59 6.53 10.65
C LEU A 8 3.54 6.74 11.74
N PRO A 9 2.48 7.51 11.47
CA PRO A 9 1.44 7.83 12.44
C PRO A 9 0.77 6.54 12.91
N THR A 10 1.03 6.17 14.17
CA THR A 10 0.43 5.02 14.83
C THR A 10 -0.91 5.42 15.44
N GLN A 11 -1.93 4.62 15.20
CA GLN A 11 -3.25 4.75 15.78
C GLN A 11 -3.45 3.59 16.76
N ARG A 12 -3.70 3.89 18.03
CA ARG A 12 -4.04 2.88 19.04
C ARG A 12 -5.51 2.54 18.94
N ILE A 13 -5.84 1.32 18.52
CA ILE A 13 -7.20 0.79 18.53
C ILE A 13 -7.17 -0.47 19.38
N ALA A 14 -7.98 -0.52 20.44
CA ALA A 14 -8.08 -1.67 21.35
C ALA A 14 -6.73 -2.13 21.97
N GLY A 15 -5.82 -1.18 22.26
CA GLY A 15 -4.51 -1.47 22.87
C GLY A 15 -3.44 -1.97 21.90
N VAL A 16 -3.76 -2.11 20.60
CA VAL A 16 -2.80 -2.48 19.55
C VAL A 16 -2.46 -1.24 18.73
N GLU A 17 -1.16 -1.00 18.50
CA GLU A 17 -0.68 0.08 17.65
C GLU A 17 -0.75 -0.33 16.19
N TYR A 18 -1.66 0.29 15.44
CA TYR A 18 -1.78 0.12 14.00
C TYR A 18 -1.13 1.28 13.27
N LEU A 19 -0.44 1.00 12.17
CA LEU A 19 -0.05 2.08 11.26
C LEU A 19 -1.30 2.63 10.56
N SER A 20 -1.45 3.95 10.53
CA SER A 20 -2.53 4.61 9.80
C SER A 20 -2.12 4.91 8.35
N CYS A 21 -3.07 4.84 7.43
CA CYS A 21 -2.84 5.15 6.03
C CYS A 21 -2.59 6.65 5.86
N GLU A 22 -1.47 7.04 5.24
CA GLU A 22 -1.14 8.47 5.03
C GLU A 22 -2.20 9.23 4.22
N TRP A 23 -2.91 8.55 3.29
CA TRP A 23 -3.92 9.17 2.45
C TRP A 23 -5.24 9.40 3.17
N CYS A 24 -5.83 8.34 3.75
CA CYS A 24 -7.19 8.36 4.29
C CYS A 24 -7.28 8.27 5.82
N GLY A 25 -6.16 8.11 6.52
CA GLY A 25 -6.09 8.01 7.98
C GLY A 25 -6.61 6.69 8.57
N GLN A 26 -7.11 5.75 7.77
CA GLN A 26 -7.63 4.47 8.30
C GLN A 26 -6.51 3.52 8.72
N ALA A 27 -6.76 2.71 9.74
CA ALA A 27 -5.84 1.67 10.21
C ALA A 27 -5.50 0.67 9.10
N VAL A 28 -4.21 0.36 8.96
CA VAL A 28 -3.67 -0.58 7.99
C VAL A 28 -3.28 -1.85 8.73
N SER A 29 -3.92 -2.97 8.38
CA SER A 29 -3.54 -4.29 8.87
C SER A 29 -2.19 -4.70 8.24
N GLN A 30 -1.12 -4.69 9.01
CA GLN A 30 0.21 -5.11 8.58
C GLN A 30 0.34 -6.64 8.65
N LEU A 31 -0.40 -7.37 7.81
CA LEU A 31 -0.29 -8.83 7.76
C LEU A 31 1.00 -9.23 7.00
N GLY A 32 2.01 -9.68 7.75
CA GLY A 32 3.09 -10.56 7.25
C GLY A 32 4.19 -9.94 6.38
N THR A 33 4.26 -8.62 6.23
CA THR A 33 5.35 -7.97 5.47
C THR A 33 6.39 -7.37 6.40
N ARG A 34 7.67 -7.69 6.16
CA ARG A 34 8.83 -7.18 6.91
C ARG A 34 8.98 -5.65 6.85
N THR A 35 8.28 -5.01 5.92
CA THR A 35 8.27 -3.55 5.72
C THR A 35 6.87 -3.00 6.00
N PRO A 36 6.72 -1.95 6.84
CA PRO A 36 5.44 -1.35 7.13
C PRO A 36 4.76 -0.78 5.87
N ARG A 37 3.48 -1.11 5.70
CA ARG A 37 2.65 -0.54 4.64
C ARG A 37 2.15 0.85 5.05
N ARG A 38 2.54 1.86 4.28
CA ARG A 38 2.09 3.25 4.46
C ARG A 38 0.66 3.52 3.96
N TYR A 39 0.11 2.63 3.14
CA TYR A 39 -1.19 2.80 2.50
C TYR A 39 -2.04 1.52 2.60
N CYS A 40 -3.34 1.68 2.85
CA CYS A 40 -4.28 0.54 2.89
C CYS A 40 -4.59 -0.03 1.49
N LYS A 41 -4.55 0.81 0.45
CA LYS A 41 -4.92 0.45 -0.94
C LYS A 41 -3.93 1.02 -1.95
N ARG A 42 -3.78 0.35 -3.11
CA ARG A 42 -2.94 0.85 -4.23
C ARG A 42 -3.48 2.16 -4.81
N SER A 43 -4.80 2.32 -4.88
CA SER A 43 -5.45 3.57 -5.32
C SER A 43 -5.10 4.76 -4.42
N HIS A 44 -5.00 4.56 -3.11
CA HIS A 44 -4.60 5.61 -2.17
C HIS A 44 -3.15 6.02 -2.37
N ARG A 45 -2.26 5.07 -2.64
CA ARG A 45 -0.87 5.38 -3.00
C ARG A 45 -0.79 6.24 -4.26
N GLN A 46 -1.59 5.92 -5.29
CA GLN A 46 -1.64 6.69 -6.54
C GLN A 46 -2.12 8.13 -6.28
N ARG A 47 -3.27 8.29 -5.61
CA ARG A 47 -3.84 9.61 -5.30
C ARG A 47 -2.95 10.45 -4.38
N ALA A 48 -2.29 9.84 -3.40
CA ALA A 48 -1.31 10.52 -2.57
C ALA A 48 -0.15 11.09 -3.39
N PHE A 49 0.29 10.36 -4.41
CA PHE A 49 1.33 10.83 -5.33
C PHE A 49 0.84 12.00 -6.19
N GLU A 50 -0.38 11.89 -6.72
CA GLU A 50 -1.02 12.96 -7.51
C GLU A 50 -1.23 14.22 -6.67
N ALA A 51 -1.78 14.11 -5.47
CA ALA A 51 -1.98 15.25 -4.58
C ALA A 51 -0.66 15.96 -4.24
N ARG A 52 0.40 15.20 -3.91
CA ARG A 52 1.74 15.77 -3.68
C ARG A 52 2.29 16.47 -4.91
N LYS A 53 2.03 15.92 -6.10
CA LYS A 53 2.45 16.50 -7.37
C LYS A 53 1.69 17.77 -7.71
N HIS A 54 0.40 17.82 -7.41
CA HIS A 54 -0.50 18.94 -7.71
C HIS A 54 -0.60 19.98 -6.58
N GLY A 55 0.00 19.73 -5.42
CA GLY A 55 -0.13 20.58 -4.23
C GLY A 55 -1.53 20.53 -3.61
N GLU A 56 -2.31 19.48 -3.89
CA GLU A 56 -3.62 19.30 -3.29
C GLU A 56 -3.49 18.80 -1.84
N PRO A 57 -4.38 19.24 -0.93
CA PRO A 57 -4.38 18.76 0.45
C PRO A 57 -4.71 17.26 0.49
N MET A 58 -4.01 16.50 1.34
CA MET A 58 -4.33 15.07 1.51
C MET A 58 -5.69 14.92 2.20
N LEU A 59 -6.37 13.80 1.96
CA LEU A 59 -7.71 13.57 2.52
C LEU A 59 -7.69 13.52 4.06
N ARG A 60 -6.56 13.15 4.66
CA ARG A 60 -6.35 13.21 6.12
C ARG A 60 -6.28 14.64 6.66
N ASP A 61 -5.68 15.56 5.89
CA ASP A 61 -5.49 16.95 6.31
C ASP A 61 -6.77 17.78 6.14
N LYS A 62 -7.74 17.26 5.37
CA LYS A 62 -9.10 17.79 5.44
C LYS A 62 -9.56 17.57 6.87
N PRO A 63 -9.73 18.64 7.67
CA PRO A 63 -10.32 18.50 8.98
C PRO A 63 -11.62 17.75 8.73
N ALA A 64 -11.78 16.61 9.38
CA ALA A 64 -13.07 15.95 9.44
C ALA A 64 -13.98 17.01 10.02
N VAL A 65 -14.64 17.78 9.15
CA VAL A 65 -15.62 18.78 9.53
C VAL A 65 -16.66 17.94 10.23
N ALA A 66 -16.57 18.01 11.56
CA ALA A 66 -17.28 17.18 12.47
C ALA A 66 -18.75 17.50 12.25
N GLY A 67 -19.45 16.56 11.62
CA GLY A 67 -20.87 16.66 11.43
C GLY A 67 -21.26 16.59 9.96
N VAL A 68 -22.33 15.84 9.76
CA VAL A 68 -23.20 15.88 8.59
C VAL A 68 -22.78 14.90 7.47
N GLN A 69 -23.38 13.70 7.60
CA GLN A 69 -23.87 12.83 6.52
C GLN A 69 -22.90 11.80 5.91
N SER A 70 -22.83 10.64 6.58
CA SER A 70 -22.90 9.34 5.88
C SER A 70 -23.74 8.33 6.67
N ALA A 71 -24.81 8.86 7.27
CA ALA A 71 -25.97 8.11 7.76
C ALA A 71 -27.23 8.62 7.04
N THR A 72 -27.12 8.78 5.72
CA THR A 72 -28.23 8.60 4.78
C THR A 72 -27.89 7.25 4.12
N GLY A 73 -28.23 6.08 4.68
CA GLY A 73 -29.57 5.76 5.15
C GLY A 73 -30.52 6.21 4.05
N PRO A 74 -30.75 5.44 2.96
CA PRO A 74 -31.92 5.73 2.15
C PRO A 74 -33.09 5.73 3.14
N GLU A 75 -33.68 6.89 3.35
CA GLU A 75 -34.95 7.01 4.03
C GLU A 75 -35.86 5.94 3.41
N PRO A 76 -36.53 5.10 4.20
CA PRO A 76 -37.53 4.19 3.66
C PRO A 76 -38.65 5.07 3.10
N VAL A 77 -38.54 5.43 1.83
CA VAL A 77 -39.62 6.03 1.06
C VAL A 77 -40.81 5.12 1.28
N ALA A 78 -41.85 5.67 1.89
CA ALA A 78 -43.12 5.00 2.08
C ALA A 78 -43.50 4.33 0.75
N VAL A 79 -43.65 3.02 0.80
CA VAL A 79 -44.17 2.21 -0.29
C VAL A 79 -45.58 2.70 -0.57
N GLU A 80 -45.71 3.57 -1.58
CA GLU A 80 -46.98 3.87 -2.22
C GLU A 80 -47.48 2.56 -2.85
N PRO A 81 -48.75 2.17 -2.66
CA PRO A 81 -49.26 0.91 -3.17
C PRO A 81 -49.17 0.83 -4.70
N ASP A 82 -48.57 -0.26 -5.17
CA ASP A 82 -48.48 -0.73 -6.56
C ASP A 82 -49.69 -0.34 -7.43
N PRO A 83 -49.52 0.47 -8.50
CA PRO A 83 -50.40 0.38 -9.66
C PRO A 83 -50.17 -0.98 -10.35
N PRO A 84 -51.23 -1.64 -10.86
CA PRO A 84 -51.14 -3.00 -11.38
C PRO A 84 -50.14 -3.10 -12.53
N ALA A 85 -49.05 -3.84 -12.27
CA ALA A 85 -48.24 -4.61 -13.21
C ALA A 85 -48.31 -4.15 -14.69
N ALA A 86 -47.74 -2.99 -15.00
CA ALA A 86 -47.25 -2.75 -16.34
C ALA A 86 -46.01 -3.63 -16.54
N ALA A 87 -46.05 -4.52 -17.53
CA ALA A 87 -44.98 -5.42 -17.88
C ALA A 87 -43.61 -4.70 -17.90
N PRO A 88 -42.53 -5.33 -17.41
CA PRO A 88 -41.22 -4.70 -17.40
C PRO A 88 -40.84 -4.34 -18.83
N VAL A 89 -40.81 -3.04 -19.13
CA VAL A 89 -40.20 -2.53 -20.35
C VAL A 89 -38.73 -2.89 -20.25
N VAL A 90 -38.35 -3.93 -20.99
CA VAL A 90 -36.96 -4.35 -21.18
C VAL A 90 -36.25 -3.19 -21.86
N VAL A 91 -35.66 -2.28 -21.08
CA VAL A 91 -34.75 -1.27 -21.60
C VAL A 91 -33.54 -2.05 -22.13
N PRO A 92 -33.26 -2.01 -23.45
CA PRO A 92 -32.08 -2.68 -23.98
C PRO A 92 -30.86 -2.07 -23.30
N LEU A 93 -30.10 -2.91 -22.59
CA LEU A 93 -28.82 -2.50 -22.03
C LEU A 93 -27.99 -1.88 -23.16
N PRO A 94 -27.49 -0.64 -23.03
CA PRO A 94 -26.62 -0.06 -24.05
C PRO A 94 -25.46 -1.03 -24.25
N GLN A 95 -25.32 -1.55 -25.47
CA GLN A 95 -24.26 -2.48 -25.81
C GLN A 95 -22.95 -1.77 -25.48
N ARG A 96 -22.25 -2.28 -24.45
CA ARG A 96 -20.90 -1.80 -24.14
C ARG A 96 -20.09 -1.96 -25.43
N PRO A 97 -19.49 -0.90 -25.97
CA PRO A 97 -18.59 -1.05 -27.10
C PRO A 97 -17.53 -2.06 -26.69
N SER A 98 -17.41 -3.12 -27.48
CA SER A 98 -16.41 -4.17 -27.31
C SER A 98 -15.06 -3.48 -27.12
N ARG A 99 -14.50 -3.60 -25.92
CA ARG A 99 -13.18 -3.05 -25.61
C ARG A 99 -12.22 -3.64 -26.65
N PRO A 100 -11.51 -2.83 -27.46
CA PRO A 100 -10.56 -3.36 -28.42
C PRO A 100 -9.60 -4.29 -27.67
N GLU A 101 -9.46 -5.51 -28.18
CA GLU A 101 -8.52 -6.48 -27.61
C GLU A 101 -7.15 -5.79 -27.50
N PRO A 102 -6.50 -5.86 -26.33
CA PRO A 102 -5.15 -5.34 -26.21
C PRO A 102 -4.28 -6.02 -27.27
N PRO A 103 -3.43 -5.27 -27.99
CA PRO A 103 -2.54 -5.87 -28.97
C PRO A 103 -1.76 -6.99 -28.31
N LYS A 104 -1.77 -8.18 -28.94
CA LYS A 104 -0.95 -9.31 -28.49
C LYS A 104 0.46 -8.79 -28.28
N ALA A 105 0.91 -8.80 -27.02
CA ALA A 105 2.25 -8.35 -26.69
C ALA A 105 3.24 -9.13 -27.56
N PRO A 106 4.23 -8.46 -28.18
CA PRO A 106 5.28 -9.16 -28.90
C PRO A 106 5.89 -10.18 -27.94
N THR A 107 5.88 -11.44 -28.34
CA THR A 107 6.53 -12.53 -27.60
C THR A 107 7.97 -12.10 -27.38
N GLY A 108 8.29 -11.63 -26.18
CA GLY A 108 9.63 -11.21 -25.83
C GLY A 108 10.62 -12.36 -26.05
N PRO A 109 11.91 -12.07 -26.26
CA PRO A 109 12.91 -13.10 -26.44
C PRO A 109 12.81 -14.10 -25.29
N SER A 110 12.71 -15.39 -25.62
CA SER A 110 12.70 -16.48 -24.64
C SER A 110 13.81 -16.24 -23.64
N ARG A 111 13.44 -16.12 -22.36
CA ARG A 111 14.43 -16.00 -21.29
C ARG A 111 15.40 -17.17 -21.42
N PRO A 112 16.73 -16.93 -21.44
CA PRO A 112 17.68 -18.01 -21.43
C PRO A 112 17.43 -18.85 -20.18
N VAL A 113 17.20 -20.14 -20.38
CA VAL A 113 17.11 -21.11 -19.30
C VAL A 113 18.51 -21.20 -18.69
N ILE A 114 18.71 -20.57 -17.54
CA ILE A 114 19.96 -20.72 -16.79
C ILE A 114 19.94 -22.14 -16.21
N PRO A 115 20.87 -23.03 -16.63
CA PRO A 115 20.92 -24.37 -16.09
C PRO A 115 21.16 -24.32 -14.58
N LEU A 116 20.40 -25.13 -13.85
CA LEU A 116 20.51 -25.23 -12.40
C LEU A 116 21.92 -25.76 -12.07
N PRO A 117 22.67 -25.12 -11.16
CA PRO A 117 24.02 -25.56 -10.84
C PRO A 117 23.99 -26.97 -10.23
N ASP A 118 24.85 -27.83 -10.75
CA ASP A 118 24.96 -29.23 -10.36
C ASP A 118 25.45 -29.35 -8.89
N PRO A 119 24.74 -30.05 -7.99
CA PRO A 119 25.10 -30.16 -6.58
C PRO A 119 26.44 -30.89 -6.34
N ALA A 120 26.97 -31.61 -7.33
CA ALA A 120 28.23 -32.34 -7.22
C ALA A 120 29.47 -31.44 -7.33
N VAL A 121 29.34 -30.17 -7.76
CA VAL A 121 30.49 -29.28 -7.92
C VAL A 121 30.86 -28.65 -6.57
N PRO A 122 32.05 -28.95 -5.99
CA PRO A 122 32.49 -28.30 -4.77
C PRO A 122 32.60 -26.80 -5.04
N ARG A 123 31.94 -25.99 -4.20
CA ARG A 123 31.98 -24.53 -4.29
C ARG A 123 33.42 -24.05 -4.09
N VAL A 124 34.13 -23.88 -5.20
CA VAL A 124 35.45 -23.26 -5.19
C VAL A 124 35.27 -21.89 -4.56
N ARG A 125 36.01 -21.63 -3.48
CA ARG A 125 35.95 -20.40 -2.69
C ARG A 125 36.27 -19.23 -3.62
N GLN A 126 35.24 -18.61 -4.20
CA GLN A 126 35.40 -17.51 -5.13
C GLN A 126 36.15 -16.40 -4.41
N LYS A 127 37.42 -16.19 -4.80
CA LYS A 127 38.21 -15.04 -4.40
C LYS A 127 37.40 -13.83 -4.81
N ARG A 128 36.93 -13.07 -3.81
CA ARG A 128 36.08 -11.90 -4.03
C ARG A 128 36.86 -10.92 -4.91
N LEU A 129 36.46 -10.84 -6.18
CA LEU A 129 36.98 -9.86 -7.15
C LEU A 129 36.63 -8.42 -6.77
N PHE A 130 35.66 -8.25 -5.87
CA PHE A 130 35.29 -6.95 -5.35
C PHE A 130 36.01 -6.69 -4.02
N PRO A 131 36.79 -5.60 -3.91
CA PRO A 131 37.35 -5.19 -2.63
C PRO A 131 36.21 -4.94 -1.64
N PRO A 132 36.41 -5.22 -0.34
CA PRO A 132 35.43 -4.84 0.66
C PRO A 132 35.22 -3.33 0.57
N PHE A 133 34.00 -2.89 0.28
CA PHE A 133 33.66 -1.48 0.37
C PHE A 133 34.01 -0.99 1.77
N PRO A 134 34.76 0.13 1.91
CA PRO A 134 35.07 0.67 3.22
C PRO A 134 33.75 0.97 3.92
N ARG A 135 33.47 0.24 5.01
CA ARG A 135 32.37 0.61 5.90
C ARG A 135 32.73 1.98 6.46
N ARG A 136 31.85 2.94 6.21
CA ARG A 136 31.95 4.30 6.73
C ARG A 136 32.03 4.21 8.26
N ALA A 137 33.12 4.71 8.86
CA ALA A 137 33.40 4.59 10.29
C ALA A 137 32.27 5.17 11.19
N GLU A 138 31.47 6.06 10.62
CA GLU A 138 30.39 6.80 11.29
C GLU A 138 29.21 5.92 11.75
N GLN A 139 29.14 4.64 11.36
CA GLN A 139 28.01 3.76 11.72
C GLN A 139 28.28 2.84 12.93
N THR A 140 29.52 2.75 13.41
CA THR A 140 29.87 1.83 14.49
C THR A 140 29.65 2.44 15.88
N GLU A 141 29.71 3.77 16.01
CA GLU A 141 29.62 4.42 17.33
C GLU A 141 28.20 4.49 17.89
N LEU A 142 27.17 4.29 17.06
CA LEU A 142 25.76 4.43 17.51
C LEU A 142 25.20 3.21 18.27
N PHE A 143 25.99 2.14 18.43
CA PHE A 143 25.57 0.91 19.13
C PHE A 143 26.39 0.61 20.39
N ALA A 144 27.31 1.49 20.79
CA ALA A 144 28.16 1.27 21.96
C ALA A 144 27.58 1.83 23.27
N ASP A 145 26.49 2.60 23.24
CA ASP A 145 25.95 3.32 24.41
C ASP A 145 24.77 2.62 25.12
N ASP A 146 24.42 1.38 24.74
CA ASP A 146 23.39 0.60 25.47
C ASP A 146 24.05 -0.27 26.55
N GLU A 147 24.95 0.31 27.34
CA GLU A 147 25.40 -0.29 28.60
C GLU A 147 24.31 -0.12 29.66
N VAL A 148 23.52 -1.18 29.80
CA VAL A 148 22.96 -1.75 31.03
C VAL A 148 23.16 -0.87 32.28
N GLN A 149 22.08 -0.23 32.72
CA GLN A 149 21.95 0.27 34.09
C GLN A 149 21.41 -0.88 34.97
N PRO A 150 22.20 -1.47 35.89
CA PRO A 150 21.66 -2.29 36.96
C PRO A 150 21.13 -1.36 38.05
N ASP A 151 19.83 -1.40 38.31
CA ASP A 151 19.26 -0.79 39.52
C ASP A 151 18.85 -1.88 40.52
N ALA A 152 19.02 -1.54 41.79
CA ALA A 152 19.35 -2.40 42.92
C ALA A 152 18.14 -2.84 43.76
#